data_AF-A0A956BDS7-F1
#
_entry.id   AF-A0A956BDS7-F1
#
_cell.length_a   1.000
_cell.length_b   1.000
_cell.length_c   1.000
_cell.angle_alpha   90.00
_cell.angle_beta   90.00
_cell.angle_gamma   90.00
#
_symmetry.space_group_name_H-M   'P 1'
#
loop_
_entity.id
_entity.type
_entity.pdbx_description
1 polymer ?
#
loop_
_entity_poly.entity_id
_entity_poly.type
_entity_poly.pdbx_seq_one_letter_code
_entity_poly.pdbx_strand_id
1 'polypeptide(L)'
;MTQTARDPALRQLVIDWLDDNYHFGDAAEMIRDDGMSFLQNGILDSLGFVQLLLFLEERLALQIDRSDLSPENFDGLGKIVTYLVAHPDYRGA
;
A
#
# COMPACT_ATOMS: atom_id res chain seq x y z
N MET A 1 -4.91 -18.09 10.60
CA MET A 1 -5.75 -16.89 10.55
C MET A 1 -4.81 -15.70 10.59
N THR A 2 -4.35 -15.28 9.42
CA THR A 2 -3.15 -14.45 9.22
C THR A 2 -3.38 -12.99 9.59
N GLN A 3 -2.31 -12.38 10.10
CA GLN A 3 -2.27 -11.15 10.88
C GLN A 3 -2.49 -9.84 10.08
N THR A 4 -2.99 -9.91 8.84
CA THR A 4 -3.02 -8.78 7.89
C THR A 4 -4.18 -7.80 8.15
N ALA A 5 -5.17 -8.19 8.95
CA ALA A 5 -6.34 -7.35 9.31
C ALA A 5 -6.08 -6.33 10.44
N ARG A 6 -4.85 -6.10 10.88
CA ARG A 6 -4.57 -5.38 12.13
C ARG A 6 -4.61 -3.85 12.07
N ASP A 7 -4.62 -3.24 10.88
CA ASP A 7 -4.58 -1.77 10.78
C ASP A 7 -5.52 -1.21 9.70
N PRO A 8 -6.78 -0.89 10.05
CA PRO A 8 -7.74 -0.33 9.11
C PRO A 8 -7.38 1.10 8.68
N ALA A 9 -6.58 1.83 9.47
CA ALA A 9 -6.18 3.20 9.15
C ALA A 9 -5.16 3.22 8.01
N LEU A 10 -4.13 2.37 8.07
CA LEU A 10 -3.18 2.19 6.96
C LEU A 10 -3.89 1.77 5.67
N ARG A 11 -4.85 0.86 5.82
CA ARG A 11 -5.62 0.36 4.69
C ARG A 11 -6.41 1.49 4.03
N GLN A 12 -7.09 2.31 4.84
CA GLN A 12 -7.83 3.46 4.36
C GLN A 12 -6.91 4.51 3.75
N LEU A 13 -5.71 4.72 4.30
CA LEU A 13 -4.71 5.64 3.79
C LEU A 13 -4.24 5.28 2.38
N VAL A 14 -4.00 3.99 2.11
CA VAL A 14 -3.63 3.51 0.77
C VAL A 14 -4.79 3.68 -0.21
N ILE A 15 -6.01 3.34 0.20
CA ILE A 15 -7.22 3.49 -0.63
C ILE A 15 -7.47 4.96 -0.98
N ASP A 16 -7.40 5.85 0.01
CA ASP A 16 -7.58 7.29 -0.15
C ASP A 16 -6.57 7.88 -1.13
N TRP A 17 -5.30 7.47 -1.03
CA TRP A 17 -4.27 7.88 -1.98
C TRP A 17 -4.56 7.40 -3.40
N LEU A 18 -5.00 6.14 -3.56
CA LEU A 18 -5.35 5.59 -4.87
C LEU A 18 -6.57 6.30 -5.48
N ASP A 19 -7.55 6.66 -4.67
CA ASP A 19 -8.71 7.44 -5.11
C ASP A 19 -8.32 8.84 -5.54
N ASP A 20 -7.47 9.53 -4.78
CA ASP A 20 -7.02 10.89 -5.10
C ASP A 20 -6.14 10.95 -6.35
N ASN A 21 -5.36 9.89 -6.63
CA ASN A 21 -4.31 9.92 -7.66
C ASN A 21 -4.64 9.10 -8.93
N TYR A 22 -5.47 8.07 -8.84
CA TYR A 22 -5.67 7.11 -9.94
C TYR A 22 -7.14 6.84 -10.28
N HIS A 23 -7.98 6.61 -9.27
CA HIS A 23 -9.30 5.97 -9.47
C HIS A 23 -10.50 6.84 -9.10
N PHE A 24 -10.30 8.08 -8.62
CA PHE A 24 -11.36 9.06 -8.38
C PHE A 24 -12.55 8.55 -7.52
N GLY A 25 -12.30 7.63 -6.58
CA GLY A 25 -13.31 7.07 -5.68
C GLY A 25 -13.62 5.58 -5.90
N ASP A 26 -13.12 4.97 -6.97
CA ASP A 26 -13.39 3.57 -7.31
C ASP A 26 -12.35 2.57 -6.75
N ALA A 27 -11.26 3.03 -6.13
CA ALA A 27 -10.16 2.15 -5.69
C ALA A 27 -10.63 1.08 -4.69
N ALA A 28 -11.49 1.45 -3.75
CA ALA A 28 -12.06 0.52 -2.77
C ALA A 28 -12.90 -0.58 -3.43
N GLU A 29 -13.59 -0.28 -4.54
CA GLU A 29 -14.40 -1.26 -5.27
C GLU A 29 -13.54 -2.16 -6.19
N MET A 30 -12.43 -1.62 -6.69
CA MET A 30 -11.46 -2.35 -7.52
C MET A 30 -10.65 -3.35 -6.69
N ILE A 31 -10.26 -2.99 -5.46
CA ILE A 31 -9.47 -3.85 -4.57
C ILE A 31 -10.39 -4.85 -3.85
N ARG A 32 -10.64 -5.99 -4.50
CA ARG A 32 -11.51 -7.05 -3.96
C ARG A 32 -10.85 -7.94 -2.91
N ASP A 33 -9.52 -8.03 -2.94
CA ASP A 33 -8.72 -8.89 -2.07
C ASP A 33 -7.37 -8.23 -1.72
N ASP A 34 -6.84 -8.58 -0.56
CA ASP A 34 -5.60 -8.00 -0.02
C ASP A 34 -4.34 -8.51 -0.69
N GLY A 35 -4.41 -9.70 -1.28
CA GLY A 35 -3.38 -10.28 -2.12
C GLY A 35 -3.49 -9.84 -3.58
N MET A 36 -4.47 -8.99 -3.93
CA MET A 36 -4.62 -8.50 -5.29
C MET A 36 -3.42 -7.63 -5.68
N SER A 37 -2.79 -8.01 -6.79
CA SER A 37 -1.68 -7.27 -7.39
C SER A 37 -2.18 -5.98 -8.03
N PHE A 38 -1.75 -4.83 -7.51
CA PHE A 38 -2.10 -3.53 -8.04
C PHE A 38 -1.57 -3.32 -9.47
N LEU A 39 -0.32 -3.73 -9.71
CA LEU A 39 0.34 -3.59 -11.01
C LEU A 39 -0.26 -4.55 -12.05
N GLN A 40 -0.51 -5.83 -11.70
CA GLN A 40 -1.08 -6.77 -12.66
C GLN A 40 -2.56 -6.51 -12.96
N ASN A 41 -3.33 -6.00 -12.00
CA ASN A 41 -4.74 -5.68 -12.20
C ASN A 41 -4.96 -4.30 -12.81
N GLY A 42 -3.90 -3.54 -13.11
CA GLY A 42 -4.00 -2.20 -13.68
C GLY A 42 -4.61 -1.17 -12.73
N ILE A 43 -4.58 -1.43 -11.42
CA ILE A 43 -4.92 -0.46 -10.37
C ILE A 43 -3.82 0.61 -10.33
N LEU A 44 -2.58 0.20 -10.56
CA LEU A 44 -1.43 1.06 -10.42
C LEU A 44 -0.45 0.79 -11.54
N ASP A 45 0.26 1.84 -11.98
CA ASP A 45 1.37 1.74 -12.90
C ASP A 45 2.71 1.68 -12.16
N SER A 46 3.78 1.29 -12.86
CA SER A 46 5.14 1.22 -12.30
C SER A 46 5.61 2.55 -11.69
N LEU A 47 5.21 3.69 -12.27
CA LEU A 47 5.52 5.02 -11.75
C LEU A 47 4.70 5.36 -10.51
N GLY A 48 3.41 5.03 -10.50
CA GLY A 48 2.57 5.29 -9.34
C GLY A 48 2.99 4.44 -8.14
N PHE A 49 3.53 3.25 -8.36
CA PHE A 49 4.00 2.41 -7.27
C PHE A 49 5.10 3.13 -6.48
N VAL A 50 6.05 3.76 -7.18
CA VAL A 50 7.10 4.58 -6.55
C VAL A 50 6.51 5.81 -5.84
N GLN A 51 5.46 6.43 -6.40
CA GLN A 51 4.79 7.57 -5.77
C GLN A 51 4.04 7.18 -4.50
N LEU A 52 3.36 6.03 -4.49
CA LEU A 52 2.70 5.50 -3.30
C LEU A 52 3.71 5.26 -2.18
N LEU A 53 4.88 4.68 -2.50
CA LEU A 53 5.95 4.48 -1.52
C LEU A 53 6.43 5.81 -0.94
N LEU A 54 6.70 6.81 -1.80
CA LEU A 54 7.11 8.15 -1.37
C LEU A 54 6.06 8.79 -0.44
N PHE A 55 4.79 8.67 -0.79
CA PHE A 55 3.68 9.17 0.02
C PHE A 55 3.64 8.49 1.40
N LEU A 56 3.76 7.16 1.45
CA LEU A 56 3.74 6.41 2.71
C LEU A 56 4.94 6.76 3.61
N GLU A 57 6.14 6.88 3.02
CA GLU A 57 7.33 7.32 3.72
C GLU A 57 7.16 8.71 4.36
N GLU A 58 6.64 9.67 3.59
CA GLU A 58 6.40 11.02 4.06
C GLU A 58 5.30 11.07 5.14
N ARG A 59 4.17 10.40 4.90
CA ARG A 59 3.01 10.41 5.80
C ARG A 59 3.29 9.75 7.15
N LEU A 60 4.03 8.65 7.13
CA LEU A 60 4.33 7.87 8.33
C LEU A 60 5.70 8.21 8.92
N ALA A 61 6.41 9.18 8.34
CA ALA A 61 7.76 9.59 8.72
C ALA A 61 8.71 8.39 8.88
N LEU A 62 8.64 7.44 7.95
CA LEU A 62 9.43 6.22 7.94
C LEU A 62 10.27 6.12 6.65
N GLN A 63 11.28 5.26 6.68
CA GLN A 63 12.14 4.98 5.53
C GLN A 63 11.82 3.59 5.02
N ILE A 64 11.30 3.48 3.80
CA ILE A 64 11.03 2.19 3.18
C ILE A 64 12.30 1.74 2.46
N ASP A 65 12.85 0.58 2.84
CA ASP A 65 13.99 0.02 2.13
C ASP A 65 13.57 -0.55 0.78
N ARG A 66 13.76 0.27 -0.27
CA ARG A 66 13.39 -0.08 -1.65
C ARG A 66 14.30 -1.13 -2.28
N SER A 67 15.44 -1.45 -1.66
CA SER A 67 16.40 -2.42 -2.20
C SER A 67 15.84 -3.84 -2.15
N ASP A 68 14.97 -4.12 -1.16
CA ASP A 68 14.26 -5.39 -1.03
C ASP A 68 12.84 -5.35 -1.65
N LEU A 69 12.33 -4.16 -2.00
CA LEU A 69 11.01 -4.00 -2.59
C LEU A 69 11.02 -4.34 -4.08
N SER A 70 10.53 -5.54 -4.38
CA SER A 70 10.11 -5.89 -5.73
C SER A 70 8.59 -5.73 -5.87
N PRO A 71 8.09 -5.35 -7.07
CA PRO A 71 6.67 -5.42 -7.42
C PRO A 71 6.00 -6.69 -6.88
N GLU A 72 6.62 -7.84 -7.11
CA GLU A 72 6.09 -9.15 -6.74
C GLU A 72 5.90 -9.35 -5.22
N ASN A 73 6.67 -8.62 -4.39
CA ASN A 73 6.63 -8.72 -2.94
C ASN A 73 5.84 -7.59 -2.28
N PHE A 74 5.42 -6.56 -3.02
CA PHE A 74 4.88 -5.33 -2.44
C PHE A 74 3.69 -4.71 -3.16
N ASP A 75 3.29 -5.26 -4.30
CA ASP A 75 2.23 -4.74 -5.14
C ASP A 75 0.82 -5.09 -4.67
N GLY A 76 0.53 -5.11 -3.37
CA GLY A 76 -0.82 -5.43 -2.90
C GLY A 76 -1.12 -4.82 -1.54
N LEU A 77 -2.39 -4.49 -1.32
CA LEU A 77 -2.85 -3.78 -0.12
C LEU A 77 -2.42 -4.50 1.17
N GLY A 78 -2.62 -5.81 1.23
CA GLY A 78 -2.23 -6.62 2.38
C GLY A 78 -0.72 -6.68 2.58
N LYS A 79 0.06 -6.74 1.51
CA LYS A 79 1.54 -6.77 1.57
C LYS A 79 2.07 -5.44 2.10
N ILE A 80 1.56 -4.32 1.58
CA ILE A 80 1.92 -2.96 1.99
C ILE A 80 1.61 -2.77 3.48
N VAL A 81 0.36 -3.03 3.89
CA VAL A 81 -0.05 -2.89 5.30
C VAL A 81 0.79 -3.80 6.20
N THR A 82 1.02 -5.05 5.81
CA THR A 82 1.82 -5.99 6.61
C THR A 82 3.26 -5.52 6.78
N TYR A 83 3.89 -5.00 5.72
CA TYR A 83 5.25 -4.47 5.80
C TYR A 83 5.34 -3.24 6.68
N LEU A 84 4.43 -2.28 6.52
CA LEU A 84 4.44 -1.05 7.32
C LEU A 84 4.22 -1.35 8.80
N VAL A 85 3.27 -2.24 9.13
CA VAL A 85 3.02 -2.65 10.52
C VAL A 85 4.22 -3.40 11.12
N ALA A 86 4.96 -4.16 10.31
CA ALA A 86 6.17 -4.84 10.74
C ALA A 86 7.41 -3.92 10.82
N HIS A 87 7.32 -2.69 10.31
CA HIS A 87 8.44 -1.77 10.25
C HIS A 87 8.82 -1.28 11.66
N PRO A 88 10.12 -1.29 12.05
CA PRO A 88 10.56 -0.94 13.40
C PRO A 88 10.24 0.50 13.81
N ASP A 89 10.18 1.42 12.85
CA ASP A 89 9.83 2.83 13.08
C ASP A 89 8.34 3.14 12.98
N TYR A 90 7.49 2.17 12.61
CA TYR A 90 6.05 2.39 12.59
C TYR A 90 5.51 2.58 14.02
N ARG A 91 4.68 3.60 14.20
CA ARG A 91 4.09 3.97 15.51
C ARG A 91 2.55 4.02 15.49
N GLY A 92 1.93 3.58 14.41
CA GLY A 92 0.49 3.75 14.16
C GLY A 92 0.23 4.84 13.12
N ALA A 93 -0.83 4.65 12.35
CA ALA A 93 -1.36 5.61 11.37
C ALA A 93 -2.44 6.49 11.99
#